data_AF-A0A7C9A4X6-F1
#
_entry.id   AF-A0A7C9A4X6-F1
#
_cell.length_a   1.000
_cell.length_b   1.000
_cell.length_c   1.000
_cell.angle_alpha   90.00
_cell.angle_beta   90.00
_cell.angle_gamma   90.00
#
_symmetry.space_group_name_H-M   'P 1'
#
loop_
_entity.id
_entity.type
_entity.pdbx_description
1 polymer ?
#
loop_
_entity_poly.entity_id
_entity_poly.type
_entity_poly.pdbx_seq_one_letter_code
_entity_poly.pdbx_strand_id
1 'polypeptide(L)'
;MDLRTGLLVLFLLAGSCASDARSLAAGDLLDAENAGGNVDMCGLCKEYATLALQYLAEDKTQAQVIEQLRKACSQMHNMVDKCIMVVDYYAPLFFLEVSSVQPERFCKQVGFCRNAMISSLSG
;
A
#
# COMPACT_ATOMS: atom_id res chain seq x y z
N MET A 1 -13.01 -22.38 8.09
CA MET A 1 -11.95 -22.95 7.24
C MET A 1 -10.63 -22.39 7.75
N ASP A 2 -9.93 -23.12 8.61
CA ASP A 2 -8.71 -22.63 9.27
C ASP A 2 -7.61 -22.28 8.27
N LEU A 3 -6.89 -21.19 8.53
CA LEU A 3 -5.73 -20.74 7.75
C LEU A 3 -4.68 -21.85 7.59
N ARG A 4 -4.58 -22.73 8.60
CA ARG A 4 -3.72 -23.90 8.60
C ARG A 4 -4.15 -24.93 7.56
N THR A 5 -5.46 -25.18 7.43
CA THR A 5 -6.02 -26.09 6.42
C THR A 5 -5.88 -25.50 5.02
N GLY A 6 -6.04 -24.18 4.86
CA GLY A 6 -5.81 -23.47 3.59
C GLY A 6 -4.35 -23.54 3.14
N LEU A 7 -3.40 -23.35 4.07
CA LEU A 7 -1.97 -23.42 3.80
C LEU A 7 -1.53 -24.84 3.41
N LEU A 8 -2.08 -25.86 4.07
CA LEU A 8 -1.82 -27.27 3.74
C LEU A 8 -2.30 -27.62 2.33
N VAL A 9 -3.48 -27.16 1.92
CA VAL A 9 -3.97 -27.37 0.54
C VAL A 9 -3.07 -26.65 -0.47
N LEU A 10 -2.59 -25.45 -0.16
CA LEU A 10 -1.67 -24.70 -1.02
C LEU A 10 -0.34 -25.44 -1.24
N PHE A 11 0.24 -25.99 -0.17
CA PHE A 11 1.48 -26.77 -0.24
C PHE A 11 1.30 -28.09 -0.99
N LEU A 12 0.16 -28.78 -0.84
CA LEU A 12 -0.14 -30.01 -1.57
C LEU A 12 -0.33 -29.77 -3.07
N LEU A 13 -0.95 -28.65 -3.44
CA LEU A 13 -1.09 -28.25 -4.85
C LEU A 13 0.26 -27.84 -5.46
N ALA A 14 1.12 -27.15 -4.71
CA ALA A 14 2.47 -26.81 -5.15
C ALA A 14 3.39 -28.03 -5.29
N GLY A 15 3.23 -29.03 -4.41
CA GLY A 15 4.00 -30.27 -4.44
C GLY A 15 3.74 -31.14 -5.68
N SER A 16 2.57 -30.98 -6.32
CA SER A 16 2.23 -31.70 -7.56
C SER A 16 2.93 -31.14 -8.81
N CYS A 17 3.60 -29.99 -8.73
CA CYS A 17 4.33 -29.38 -9.86
C CYS A 17 5.85 -29.66 -9.88
N ALA A 18 6.38 -30.41 -8.92
CA ALA A 18 7.83 -30.63 -8.80
C ALA A 18 8.37 -31.89 -9.48
N SER A 19 7.54 -32.69 -10.14
CA SER A 19 7.96 -34.00 -10.68
C SER A 19 8.41 -34.01 -12.15
N ASP A 20 8.33 -32.92 -12.92
CA ASP A 20 8.84 -32.91 -14.30
C ASP A 20 9.73 -31.69 -14.59
N ALA A 21 10.95 -31.71 -14.04
CA ALA A 21 12.00 -30.77 -14.39
C ALA A 21 12.74 -31.21 -15.67
N ARG A 22 12.11 -31.14 -16.86
CA ARG A 22 12.83 -31.08 -18.16
C ARG A 22 11.91 -30.82 -19.37
N SER A 23 11.41 -29.59 -19.52
CA SER A 23 11.26 -28.91 -20.81
C SER A 23 10.52 -27.59 -20.58
N LEU A 24 11.18 -26.45 -20.79
CA LEU A 24 10.63 -25.27 -21.46
C LEU A 24 11.73 -24.19 -21.50
N ALA A 25 12.59 -24.30 -22.52
CA ALA A 25 13.37 -23.17 -23.02
C ALA A 25 12.76 -22.79 -24.37
N ALA A 26 11.98 -21.71 -24.37
CA ALA A 26 11.53 -20.84 -25.46
C ALA A 26 10.52 -19.90 -24.77
N GLY A 27 10.81 -18.64 -24.48
CA GLY A 27 11.04 -17.56 -25.44
C GLY A 27 9.84 -16.59 -25.34
N ASP A 28 10.12 -15.29 -25.15
CA ASP A 28 9.22 -14.12 -25.23
C ASP A 28 8.28 -13.85 -24.02
N LEU A 29 8.21 -12.69 -23.34
CA LEU A 29 8.81 -11.35 -23.43
C LEU A 29 8.79 -10.71 -22.03
N LEU A 30 9.94 -10.49 -21.42
CA LEU A 30 10.17 -9.31 -20.56
C LEU A 30 11.36 -8.55 -21.13
N ASP A 31 11.24 -8.19 -22.41
CA ASP A 31 12.01 -7.11 -23.02
C ASP A 31 11.09 -5.90 -23.17
N ALA A 32 11.20 -4.99 -22.21
CA ALA A 32 10.97 -3.57 -22.41
C ALA A 32 11.95 -2.81 -21.52
N GLU A 33 13.25 -3.11 -21.64
CA GLU A 33 14.25 -2.08 -21.39
C GLU A 33 14.25 -1.16 -22.63
N ASN A 34 13.92 0.10 -22.38
CA ASN A 34 13.96 1.26 -23.28
C ASN A 34 12.66 1.63 -24.03
N ALA A 35 11.64 2.03 -23.26
CA ALA A 35 10.95 3.27 -23.58
C ALA A 35 11.67 4.41 -22.84
N GLY A 36 12.52 5.15 -23.55
CA GLY A 36 13.20 6.36 -23.06
C GLY A 36 12.25 7.52 -22.80
N GLY A 37 11.23 7.30 -21.98
CA GLY A 37 10.52 8.34 -21.25
C GLY A 37 11.08 8.33 -19.83
N ASN A 38 11.74 9.42 -19.43
CA ASN A 38 12.16 9.58 -18.04
C ASN A 38 10.89 9.54 -17.17
N VAL A 39 10.64 8.44 -16.46
CA VAL A 39 9.42 8.29 -15.65
C VAL A 39 9.45 9.37 -14.57
N ASP A 40 8.52 10.31 -14.65
CA ASP A 40 8.40 11.38 -13.67
C ASP A 40 7.85 10.81 -12.35
N MET A 41 8.76 10.28 -11.53
CA MET A 41 8.45 9.73 -10.22
C MET A 41 7.82 10.78 -9.29
N CYS A 42 8.18 12.06 -9.45
CA CYS A 42 7.57 13.15 -8.69
C CYS A 42 6.12 13.37 -9.11
N GLY A 43 5.87 13.41 -10.43
CA GLY A 43 4.53 13.49 -11.00
C GLY A 43 3.63 12.35 -10.54
N LEU A 44 4.10 11.10 -10.71
CA LEU A 44 3.36 9.90 -10.27
C LEU A 44 3.08 9.92 -8.78
N CYS A 45 4.09 10.21 -7.95
CA CYS A 45 3.87 10.28 -6.51
C CYS A 45 2.77 11.28 -6.15
N LYS A 46 2.77 12.46 -6.78
CA LYS A 46 1.77 13.49 -6.49
C LYS A 46 0.38 13.09 -6.96
N GLU A 47 0.27 12.43 -8.10
CA GLU A 47 -0.98 11.89 -8.60
C GLU A 47 -1.55 10.84 -7.64
N TYR A 48 -0.77 9.83 -7.28
CA TYR A 48 -1.20 8.79 -6.34
C TYR A 48 -1.50 9.33 -4.95
N ALA A 49 -0.69 10.26 -4.44
CA ALA A 49 -0.95 10.92 -3.17
C ALA A 49 -2.28 11.70 -3.24
N THR A 50 -2.55 12.40 -4.34
CA THR A 50 -3.82 13.12 -4.52
C THR A 50 -5.01 12.16 -4.54
N LEU A 51 -4.93 11.07 -5.31
CA LEU A 51 -5.98 10.05 -5.35
C LEU A 51 -6.23 9.44 -3.96
N ALA A 52 -5.16 9.10 -3.25
CA ALA A 52 -5.25 8.53 -1.91
C ALA A 52 -5.91 9.51 -0.93
N LEU A 53 -5.53 10.79 -0.96
CA LEU A 53 -6.11 11.82 -0.10
C LEU A 53 -7.60 12.03 -0.41
N GLN A 54 -7.99 12.06 -1.67
CA GLN A 54 -9.40 12.16 -2.07
C GLN A 54 -10.20 10.95 -1.59
N TYR A 55 -9.66 9.74 -1.78
CA TYR A 55 -10.31 8.51 -1.32
C TYR A 55 -10.49 8.48 0.20
N LEU A 56 -9.47 8.91 0.96
CA LEU A 56 -9.52 8.98 2.43
C LEU A 56 -10.40 10.13 2.95
N ALA A 57 -10.71 11.14 2.13
CA ALA A 57 -11.62 12.22 2.49
C ALA A 57 -13.10 11.79 2.41
N GLU A 58 -13.42 10.68 1.74
CA GLU A 58 -14.79 10.18 1.68
C GLU A 58 -15.26 9.61 3.02
N ASP A 59 -16.36 10.13 3.58
CA ASP A 59 -16.96 9.64 4.84
C ASP A 59 -17.19 8.13 4.85
N LYS A 60 -17.56 7.57 3.68
CA LYS A 60 -17.77 6.14 3.50
C LYS A 60 -16.47 5.35 3.68
N THR A 61 -15.36 5.82 3.09
CA THR A 61 -14.04 5.21 3.26
C THR A 61 -13.60 5.27 4.71
N GLN A 62 -13.75 6.41 5.37
CA GLN A 62 -13.39 6.57 6.77
C GLN A 62 -14.15 5.59 7.67
N ALA A 63 -15.47 5.51 7.50
CA ALA A 63 -16.32 4.58 8.23
C ALA A 63 -15.91 3.11 7.99
N GLN A 64 -15.61 2.75 6.73
CA GLN A 64 -15.16 1.39 6.40
C GLN A 64 -13.82 1.06 7.07
N VAL A 65 -12.84 1.98 7.04
CA VAL A 65 -11.53 1.76 7.67
C VAL A 65 -11.69 1.61 9.19
N ILE A 66 -12.46 2.48 9.84
CA ILE A 66 -12.71 2.40 11.29
C ILE A 66 -13.36 1.06 11.65
N GLU A 67 -14.35 0.62 10.87
CA GLU A 67 -15.02 -0.66 11.12
C GLU A 67 -14.07 -1.85 10.96
N GLN A 68 -13.19 -1.82 9.94
CA GLN A 68 -12.17 -2.88 9.80
C GLN A 68 -11.18 -2.89 10.95
N LEU A 69 -10.77 -1.71 11.46
CA LEU A 69 -9.90 -1.61 12.64
C LEU A 69 -10.60 -2.16 13.89
N ARG A 70 -11.89 -1.85 14.10
CA ARG A 70 -12.67 -2.43 15.21
C ARG A 70 -12.82 -3.94 15.08
N LYS A 71 -13.03 -4.45 13.87
CA LYS A 71 -13.07 -5.89 13.59
C LYS A 71 -11.72 -6.56 13.83
N ALA A 72 -10.60 -5.87 13.61
CA ALA A 72 -9.29 -6.37 14.01
C ALA A 72 -9.14 -6.39 15.55
N CYS A 73 -9.63 -5.36 16.25
CA CYS A 73 -9.64 -5.33 17.72
C CYS A 73 -10.40 -6.51 18.34
N SER A 74 -11.51 -6.96 17.74
CA SER A 74 -12.31 -8.07 18.29
C SER A 74 -11.57 -9.41 18.29
N GLN A 75 -10.46 -9.53 17.55
CA GLN A 75 -9.60 -10.71 17.55
C GLN A 75 -8.57 -10.69 18.70
N MET A 76 -8.45 -9.58 19.43
CA MET A 76 -7.49 -9.43 20.52
C MET A 76 -8.06 -9.84 21.87
N HIS A 77 -7.79 -11.08 22.30
CA HIS A 77 -8.32 -11.70 23.52
C HIS A 77 -8.47 -10.78 24.74
N ASN A 78 -7.36 -10.22 25.24
CA ASN A 78 -7.35 -9.50 26.53
C ASN A 78 -7.33 -7.97 26.39
N MET A 79 -7.49 -7.44 25.17
CA MET A 79 -7.25 -6.04 24.87
C MET A 79 -8.33 -5.42 23.98
N VAL A 80 -9.47 -6.09 23.77
CA VAL A 80 -10.54 -5.63 22.88
C VAL A 80 -10.94 -4.19 23.22
N ASP A 81 -11.38 -3.94 24.45
CA ASP A 81 -11.90 -2.63 24.85
C ASP A 81 -10.85 -1.52 24.74
N LYS A 82 -9.62 -1.81 25.14
CA LYS A 82 -8.51 -0.85 25.03
C LYS A 82 -8.18 -0.56 23.56
N CYS A 83 -8.21 -1.57 22.69
CA CYS A 83 -8.01 -1.37 21.26
C CYS A 83 -9.13 -0.54 20.64
N ILE A 84 -10.39 -0.87 20.93
CA ILE A 84 -11.53 -0.12 20.42
C ILE A 84 -11.44 1.35 20.85
N MET A 85 -11.08 1.62 22.11
CA MET A 85 -10.87 2.98 22.59
C MET A 85 -9.77 3.72 21.82
N VAL A 86 -8.65 3.05 21.52
CA VAL A 86 -7.58 3.63 20.69
C VAL A 86 -8.08 3.91 19.27
N VAL A 87 -8.78 2.98 18.64
CA VAL A 87 -9.31 3.16 17.27
C VAL A 87 -10.30 4.32 17.23
N ASP A 88 -11.26 4.35 18.16
CA ASP A 88 -12.31 5.35 18.19
C ASP A 88 -11.78 6.77 18.46
N TYR A 89 -10.68 6.87 19.19
CA TYR A 89 -10.03 8.16 19.47
C TYR A 89 -9.09 8.59 18.34
N TYR A 90 -8.19 7.71 17.90
CA TYR A 90 -7.10 8.09 17.00
C TYR A 90 -7.45 8.01 15.51
N ALA A 91 -8.36 7.12 15.08
CA ALA A 91 -8.68 7.01 13.66
C ALA A 91 -9.35 8.30 13.11
N PRO A 92 -10.31 8.94 13.80
CA PRO A 92 -10.85 10.24 13.35
C PRO A 92 -9.78 11.34 13.30
N LEU A 93 -8.89 11.39 14.30
CA LEU A 93 -7.78 12.34 14.33
C LEU A 93 -6.80 12.10 13.17
N PHE A 94 -6.55 10.84 12.83
CA PHE A 94 -5.74 10.49 11.66
C PHE A 94 -6.36 11.02 10.36
N PHE A 95 -7.67 10.87 10.15
CA PHE A 95 -8.31 11.41 8.95
C PHE A 95 -8.25 12.94 8.90
N LEU A 96 -8.40 13.62 10.05
CA LEU A 96 -8.22 15.07 10.13
C LEU A 96 -6.79 15.47 9.76
N GLU A 97 -5.78 14.79 10.30
CA GLU A 97 -4.37 15.09 10.01
C GLU A 97 -4.05 14.84 8.53
N VAL A 98 -4.48 13.70 8.00
CA VAL A 98 -4.25 13.32 6.59
C VAL A 98 -4.94 14.30 5.64
N SER A 99 -6.10 14.85 5.99
CA SER A 99 -6.78 15.87 5.16
C SER A 99 -5.95 17.15 4.95
N SER A 100 -4.97 17.41 5.82
CA SER A 100 -4.08 18.57 5.72
C SER A 100 -2.79 18.30 4.91
N VAL A 101 -2.55 17.05 4.52
CA VAL A 101 -1.35 16.65 3.79
C VAL A 101 -1.37 17.23 2.37
N GLN A 102 -0.25 17.85 1.99
CA GLN A 102 -0.06 18.36 0.63
C GLN A 102 0.78 17.34 -0.18
N PRO A 103 0.30 16.85 -1.34
CA PRO A 103 1.01 15.88 -2.18
C PRO A 103 2.47 16.25 -2.46
N GLU A 104 2.74 17.51 -2.80
CA GLU A 104 4.10 18.00 -3.06
C GLU A 104 5.02 17.88 -1.82
N ARG A 105 4.50 18.17 -0.64
CA ARG A 105 5.27 18.07 0.62
C ARG A 105 5.50 16.61 0.99
N PHE A 106 4.46 15.78 0.87
CA PHE A 106 4.55 14.34 1.08
C PHE A 106 5.59 13.71 0.14
N CYS A 107 5.51 13.97 -1.15
CA CYS A 107 6.41 13.41 -2.16
C CYS A 107 7.85 13.91 -2.02
N LYS A 108 8.08 15.11 -1.50
CA LYS A 108 9.42 15.55 -1.06
C LYS A 108 9.93 14.75 0.13
N GLN A 109 9.08 14.54 1.13
CA GLN A 109 9.44 13.81 2.35
C GLN A 109 9.81 12.36 2.06
N VAL A 110 9.10 11.69 1.14
CA VAL A 110 9.39 10.30 0.74
C VAL A 110 10.44 10.20 -0.37
N GLY A 111 11.02 11.32 -0.82
CA GLY A 111 12.17 11.36 -1.73
C GLY A 111 11.85 11.28 -3.23
N PHE A 112 10.57 11.25 -3.63
CA PHE A 112 10.19 11.23 -5.04
C PHE A 112 10.26 12.60 -5.72
N CYS A 113 10.18 13.69 -4.95
CA CYS A 113 10.35 15.05 -5.46
C CYS A 113 11.60 15.71 -4.85
N ARG A 114 12.39 16.42 -5.68
CA ARG A 114 13.52 17.22 -5.17
C ARG A 114 13.03 18.41 -4.36
N ASN A 115 13.79 18.75 -3.31
CA ASN A 115 13.65 20.04 -2.68
C ASN A 115 14.10 21.13 -3.66
N ALA A 116 13.32 22.20 -3.79
CA ALA A 116 13.53 23.27 -4.77
C ALA A 116 14.96 23.89 -4.72
N MET A 117 15.69 23.72 -3.61
CA MET A 117 17.05 24.23 -3.46
C MET A 117 18.15 23.41 -4.16
N ILE A 118 17.90 22.17 -4.59
CA ILE A 118 18.94 21.31 -5.22
C ILE A 118 18.92 21.42 -6.75
N SER A 119 17.81 21.86 -7.34
CA SER A 119 17.67 21.96 -8.80
C SER A 119 18.47 23.11 -9.42
N SER A 120 18.96 24.07 -8.63
CA SER A 120 19.69 25.25 -9.12
C SER A 120 21.22 25.13 -9.12
N LEU A 121 21.79 24.00 -8.69
CA LEU A 121 23.25 23.81 -8.60
C LEU A 121 23.84 22.88 -9.68
N SER A 122 23.08 22.59 -10.73
CA SER A 122 23.53 21.85 -11.91
C SER A 122 23.28 22.68 -13.16
N GLY A 123 24.04 23.76 -13.32
CA GLY A 123 24.15 24.55 -14.55
C GLY A 123 25.60 24.60 -14.96
#